data_AF-A0A3N1Q1R2-F1
#
_entry.id   AF-A0A3N1Q1R2-F1
#
_cell.length_a   1.000
_cell.length_b   1.000
_cell.length_c   1.000
_cell.angle_alpha   90.00
_cell.angle_beta   90.00
_cell.angle_gamma   90.00
#
_symmetry.space_group_name_H-M   'P 1'
#
loop_
_entity.id
_entity.type
_entity.pdbx_description
1 polymer ?
#
loop_
_entity_poly.entity_id
_entity_poly.type
_entity_poly.pdbx_seq_one_letter_code
_entity_poly.pdbx_strand_id
1 'polypeptide(L)'
;MEKGLRFGRAFLLTSIALFTSACDQLFTDPPFDADGKLTSAELDHFLVGMKEATNISEKVYNCIKTQADRRAEIAGDPETLDPKSLSLPEENWVPLDKSDKRLILAQLVVTEASVFCTTGREM
;
A
#
# COMPACT_ATOMS: atom_id res chain seq x y z
N MET A 1 5.69 -32.51 60.11
CA MET A 1 5.60 -31.03 60.24
C MET A 1 6.55 -30.46 59.20
N GLU A 2 6.01 -30.02 58.06
CA GLU A 2 5.91 -28.58 57.70
C GLU A 2 7.30 -27.92 57.57
N LYS A 3 7.70 -27.22 56.51
CA LYS A 3 7.07 -26.61 55.32
C LYS A 3 8.24 -26.07 54.46
N GLY A 4 8.01 -25.84 53.17
CA GLY A 4 8.68 -24.76 52.45
C GLY A 4 9.44 -25.13 51.18
N LEU A 5 8.71 -25.47 50.11
CA LEU A 5 9.21 -25.30 48.74
C LEU A 5 9.62 -23.82 48.54
N ARG A 6 10.91 -23.54 48.40
CA ARG A 6 11.39 -22.28 47.78
C ARG A 6 11.55 -22.51 46.27
N PHE A 7 10.42 -22.66 45.59
CA PHE A 7 10.34 -22.60 44.13
C PHE A 7 9.98 -21.16 43.76
N GLY A 8 10.97 -20.36 43.38
CA GLY A 8 10.69 -18.98 43.05
C GLY A 8 11.91 -18.19 42.66
N ARG A 9 12.56 -18.57 41.54
CA ARG A 9 13.46 -17.64 40.84
C ARG A 9 13.93 -18.00 39.41
N ALA A 10 13.30 -18.93 38.70
CA ALA A 10 13.91 -19.43 37.45
C ALA A 10 12.98 -19.55 36.22
N PHE A 11 11.80 -18.94 36.19
CA PHE A 11 10.87 -19.22 35.08
C PHE A 11 10.04 -18.01 34.61
N LEU A 12 10.68 -16.88 34.29
CA LEU A 12 9.99 -15.76 33.62
C LEU A 12 10.92 -14.97 32.68
N LEU A 13 11.72 -15.64 31.84
CA LEU A 13 12.55 -14.93 30.84
C LEU A 13 12.56 -15.57 29.43
N THR A 14 11.68 -16.52 29.14
CA THR A 14 11.67 -17.21 27.82
C THR A 14 10.48 -16.87 26.92
N SER A 15 9.59 -15.96 27.30
CA SER A 15 8.37 -15.65 26.51
C SER A 15 8.38 -14.32 25.77
N ILE A 16 9.45 -13.52 25.82
CA ILE A 16 9.47 -12.18 25.20
C ILE A 16 9.99 -12.21 23.75
N ALA A 17 10.69 -13.26 23.32
CA ALA A 17 11.37 -13.29 22.02
C ALA A 17 10.46 -13.66 20.81
N LEU A 18 9.18 -14.00 21.02
CA LEU A 18 8.27 -14.40 19.93
C LEU A 18 7.38 -13.27 19.39
N PHE A 19 7.46 -12.06 19.96
CA PHE A 19 6.63 -10.93 19.52
C PHE A 19 7.38 -9.84 18.73
N THR A 20 8.71 -9.92 18.60
CA THR A 20 9.46 -8.91 17.83
C THR A 20 9.39 -9.12 16.32
N SER A 21 9.14 -10.35 15.85
CA SER A 21 9.06 -10.66 14.41
C SER A 21 7.84 -10.05 13.72
N ALA A 22 6.74 -9.82 14.44
CA ALA A 22 5.53 -9.24 13.86
C ALA A 22 5.56 -7.70 13.84
N CYS A 23 6.41 -7.07 14.67
CA CYS A 23 6.56 -5.62 14.70
C CYS A 23 7.56 -5.10 13.65
N ASP A 24 8.43 -5.95 13.11
CA ASP A 24 9.40 -5.56 12.06
C ASP A 24 8.71 -5.24 10.73
N GLN A 25 7.54 -5.85 10.47
CA GLN A 25 6.68 -5.53 9.32
C GLN A 25 5.75 -4.33 9.56
N LEU A 26 5.67 -3.81 10.80
CA LEU A 26 4.79 -2.70 11.14
C LEU A 26 5.42 -1.32 10.87
N PHE A 27 6.75 -1.29 10.67
CA PHE A 27 7.54 -0.08 10.40
C PHE A 27 8.37 -0.19 9.13
N THR A 28 7.93 -0.97 8.15
CA THR A 28 8.48 -0.80 6.80
C THR A 28 8.01 0.58 6.34
N ASP A 29 8.95 1.48 6.02
CA ASP A 29 8.62 2.78 5.48
C ASP A 29 7.57 2.60 4.38
N PRO A 30 6.46 3.37 4.39
CA PRO A 30 5.46 3.27 3.35
C PRO A 30 6.18 3.39 2.01
N PRO A 31 5.89 2.56 0.99
CA PRO A 31 6.64 2.55 -0.27
C PRO A 31 6.52 3.87 -1.06
N PHE A 32 5.85 4.86 -0.47
CA PHE A 32 5.38 6.10 -1.05
C PHE A 32 6.29 7.30 -0.72
N ASP A 33 7.61 7.14 -0.70
CA ASP A 33 8.54 8.29 -0.53
C ASP A 33 9.54 8.42 -1.71
N ALA A 34 9.28 7.73 -2.82
CA ALA A 34 10.09 7.91 -4.02
C ALA A 34 9.89 9.31 -4.63
N ASP A 35 10.90 9.82 -5.33
CA ASP A 35 10.80 11.05 -6.12
C ASP A 35 10.27 10.77 -7.53
N GLY A 36 9.68 11.78 -8.18
CA GLY A 36 9.20 11.67 -9.55
C GLY A 36 7.89 10.88 -9.65
N LYS A 37 7.71 10.14 -10.75
CA LYS A 37 6.46 9.40 -11.01
C LYS A 37 6.25 8.27 -10.00
N LEU A 38 5.02 7.76 -9.94
CA LEU A 38 4.74 6.52 -9.20
C LEU A 38 5.56 5.36 -9.78
N THR A 39 6.17 4.60 -8.90
CA THR A 39 6.93 3.40 -9.22
C THR A 39 6.00 2.20 -9.33
N SER A 40 6.40 1.18 -10.09
CA SER A 40 5.63 -0.07 -10.16
C SER A 40 5.50 -0.76 -8.80
N ALA A 41 6.43 -0.53 -7.86
CA ALA A 41 6.33 -1.08 -6.50
C ALA A 41 5.17 -0.46 -5.69
N GLU A 42 4.97 0.85 -5.82
CA GLU A 42 3.85 1.57 -5.20
C GLU A 42 2.50 1.15 -5.80
N LEU A 43 2.45 0.87 -7.10
CA LEU A 43 1.25 0.34 -7.76
C LEU A 43 0.98 -1.12 -7.36
N ASP A 44 2.04 -1.94 -7.32
CA ASP A 44 1.95 -3.35 -6.92
C ASP A 44 1.46 -3.50 -5.47
N HIS A 45 1.75 -2.54 -4.58
CA HIS A 45 1.22 -2.51 -3.21
C HIS A 45 -0.31 -2.66 -3.17
N PHE A 46 -1.03 -1.90 -3.99
CA PHE A 46 -2.49 -1.98 -4.06
C PHE A 46 -2.97 -3.17 -4.89
N LEU A 47 -2.27 -3.47 -5.99
CA LEU A 47 -2.68 -4.52 -6.92
C LEU A 47 -2.59 -5.92 -6.27
N VAL A 48 -1.56 -6.19 -5.45
CA VAL A 48 -1.43 -7.46 -4.72
C VAL A 48 -2.58 -7.63 -3.73
N GLY A 49 -2.88 -6.62 -2.91
CA GLY A 49 -4.00 -6.66 -1.97
C GLY A 49 -5.34 -6.87 -2.68
N MET A 50 -5.55 -6.23 -3.82
CA MET A 50 -6.74 -6.46 -4.65
C MET A 50 -6.82 -7.90 -5.17
N LYS A 51 -5.72 -8.47 -5.67
CA LYS A 51 -5.68 -9.86 -6.16
C LYS A 51 -6.10 -10.84 -5.07
N GLU A 52 -5.55 -10.67 -3.88
CA GLU A 52 -5.85 -11.50 -2.71
C GLU A 52 -7.33 -11.37 -2.29
N ALA A 53 -7.90 -10.17 -2.36
CA ALA A 53 -9.28 -9.91 -1.95
C ALA A 53 -10.35 -10.35 -2.97
N THR A 54 -10.04 -10.31 -4.27
CA THR A 54 -11.08 -10.39 -5.34
C THR A 54 -11.01 -11.64 -6.21
N ASN A 55 -10.00 -12.50 -6.04
CA ASN A 55 -9.79 -13.71 -6.83
C ASN A 55 -9.87 -13.49 -8.36
N ILE A 56 -9.38 -12.34 -8.82
CA ILE A 56 -9.34 -11.99 -10.24
C ILE A 56 -8.42 -12.93 -11.02
N SER A 57 -8.80 -13.24 -12.26
CA SER A 57 -7.95 -14.05 -13.15
C SER A 57 -6.60 -13.38 -13.41
N GLU A 58 -5.58 -14.19 -13.71
CA GLU A 58 -4.25 -13.69 -14.09
C GLU A 58 -4.29 -12.75 -15.29
N LYS A 59 -5.19 -13.00 -16.25
CA LYS A 59 -5.42 -12.11 -17.40
C LYS A 59 -5.86 -10.72 -16.96
N VAL A 60 -6.82 -10.64 -16.02
CA VAL A 60 -7.32 -9.36 -15.49
C VAL A 60 -6.21 -8.69 -14.67
N TYR A 61 -5.52 -9.43 -13.81
CA TYR A 61 -4.38 -8.93 -13.04
C TYR A 61 -3.32 -8.26 -13.93
N ASN A 62 -2.90 -8.96 -14.99
CA ASN A 62 -1.90 -8.44 -15.93
C ASN A 62 -2.40 -7.20 -16.68
N CYS A 63 -3.68 -7.17 -17.07
CA CYS A 63 -4.29 -5.98 -17.66
C CYS A 63 -4.19 -4.79 -16.70
N ILE A 64 -4.56 -4.98 -15.43
CA ILE A 64 -4.56 -3.90 -14.44
C ILE A 64 -3.15 -3.38 -14.23
N LYS A 65 -2.17 -4.27 -14.09
CA LYS A 65 -0.76 -3.88 -13.95
C LYS A 65 -0.31 -2.98 -15.11
N THR A 66 -0.52 -3.44 -16.35
CA THR A 66 -0.13 -2.68 -17.54
C THR A 66 -0.85 -1.33 -17.65
N GLN A 67 -2.15 -1.27 -17.34
CA GLN A 67 -2.89 -0.01 -17.40
C GLN A 67 -2.52 0.94 -16.25
N ALA A 68 -2.23 0.42 -15.06
CA ALA A 68 -1.78 1.21 -13.92
C ALA A 68 -0.41 1.85 -14.22
N ASP A 69 0.56 1.08 -14.70
CA ASP A 69 1.89 1.59 -15.08
C ASP A 69 1.76 2.69 -16.16
N ARG A 70 0.91 2.47 -17.17
CA ARG A 70 0.66 3.46 -18.23
C ARG A 70 0.02 4.74 -17.69
N ARG A 71 -0.95 4.63 -16.79
CA ARG A 71 -1.64 5.79 -16.20
C ARG A 71 -0.73 6.58 -15.27
N ALA A 72 0.09 5.91 -14.47
CA ALA A 72 1.13 6.55 -13.66
C ALA A 72 2.11 7.33 -14.54
N GLU A 73 2.50 6.77 -15.68
CA GLU A 73 3.40 7.44 -16.64
C GLU A 73 2.79 8.72 -17.22
N ILE A 74 1.48 8.70 -17.51
CA ILE A 74 0.70 9.84 -18.02
C ILE A 74 0.48 10.91 -16.95
N ALA A 75 0.13 10.48 -15.72
CA ALA A 75 -0.13 11.39 -14.61
C ALA A 75 1.13 12.18 -14.24
N GLY A 76 2.30 11.54 -14.29
CA GLY A 76 3.57 12.20 -13.99
C GLY A 76 3.88 12.22 -12.49
N ASP A 77 4.57 13.26 -12.04
CA ASP A 77 5.03 13.40 -10.67
C ASP A 77 3.90 13.92 -9.75
N PRO A 78 3.49 13.16 -8.71
CA PRO A 78 2.41 13.56 -7.80
C PRO A 78 2.65 14.90 -7.08
N GLU A 79 3.89 15.29 -6.83
CA GLU A 79 4.19 16.54 -6.14
C GLU A 79 3.90 17.77 -7.00
N THR A 80 4.04 17.63 -8.33
CA THR A 80 3.90 18.73 -9.29
C THR A 80 2.64 18.65 -10.13
N LEU A 81 1.85 17.60 -9.94
CA LEU A 81 0.61 17.32 -10.66
C LEU A 81 -0.45 18.40 -10.36
N ASP A 82 -1.12 18.88 -11.42
CA ASP A 82 -2.26 19.80 -11.29
C ASP A 82 -3.47 19.06 -10.69
N PRO A 83 -3.96 19.44 -9.50
CA PRO A 83 -5.09 18.76 -8.85
C PRO A 83 -6.35 18.73 -9.72
N LYS A 84 -6.54 19.70 -10.61
CA LYS A 84 -7.69 19.75 -11.53
C LYS A 84 -7.68 18.64 -12.57
N SER A 85 -6.53 18.02 -12.80
CA SER A 85 -6.41 16.84 -13.64
C SER A 85 -6.87 15.56 -12.93
N LEU A 86 -7.02 15.60 -11.60
CA LEU A 86 -7.58 14.52 -10.81
C LEU A 86 -9.09 14.69 -10.68
N SER A 87 -9.79 13.57 -10.55
CA SER A 87 -11.19 13.54 -10.09
C SER A 87 -11.31 13.80 -8.58
N LEU A 88 -10.45 14.67 -8.02
CA LEU A 88 -10.37 14.99 -6.60
C LEU A 88 -10.44 16.52 -6.39
N PRO A 89 -11.12 17.01 -5.34
CA PRO A 89 -11.11 18.43 -4.99
C PRO A 89 -9.69 18.93 -4.65
N GLU A 90 -9.31 20.09 -5.19
CA GLU A 90 -7.99 20.71 -4.95
C GLU A 90 -7.71 20.95 -3.46
N GLU A 91 -8.73 21.36 -2.72
CA GLU A 91 -8.71 21.55 -1.25
C GLU A 91 -8.29 20.30 -0.48
N ASN A 92 -8.48 19.11 -1.05
CA ASN A 92 -8.06 17.84 -0.46
C ASN A 92 -6.67 17.38 -0.93
N TRP A 93 -6.12 17.97 -2.00
CA TRP A 93 -4.84 17.56 -2.57
C TRP A 93 -3.67 18.45 -2.14
N VAL A 94 -3.86 19.77 -2.16
CA VAL A 94 -2.82 20.75 -1.82
C VAL A 94 -2.21 20.54 -0.43
N PRO A 95 -2.98 20.30 0.65
CA PRO A 95 -2.42 20.18 2.00
C PRO A 95 -1.72 18.85 2.27
N LEU A 96 -1.80 17.87 1.35
CA LEU A 96 -1.18 16.57 1.52
C LEU A 96 0.33 16.66 1.39
N ASP A 97 1.02 15.87 2.21
CA ASP A 97 2.44 15.68 2.03
C ASP A 97 2.74 14.79 0.81
N LYS A 98 4.03 14.64 0.51
CA LYS A 98 4.50 13.83 -0.62
C LYS A 98 3.95 12.41 -0.55
N SER A 99 4.05 11.76 0.60
CA SER A 99 3.67 10.37 0.77
C SER A 99 2.17 10.17 0.61
N ASP A 100 1.36 11.07 1.15
CA ASP A 100 -0.09 11.05 1.02
C ASP A 100 -0.53 11.25 -0.44
N LYS A 101 0.07 12.20 -1.16
CA LYS A 101 -0.22 12.41 -2.60
C LYS A 101 0.08 11.15 -3.40
N ARG A 102 1.23 10.53 -3.15
CA ARG A 102 1.65 9.30 -3.83
C ARG A 102 0.70 8.14 -3.53
N LEU A 103 0.33 7.95 -2.26
CA LEU A 103 -0.62 6.94 -1.83
C LEU A 103 -1.98 7.10 -2.54
N ILE A 104 -2.54 8.31 -2.52
CA ILE A 104 -3.85 8.58 -3.13
C ILE A 104 -3.80 8.40 -4.64
N LEU A 105 -2.76 8.92 -5.31
CA LEU A 105 -2.64 8.76 -6.76
C LEU A 105 -2.49 7.28 -7.15
N ALA A 106 -1.68 6.51 -6.41
CA ALA A 106 -1.49 5.09 -6.69
C ALA A 106 -2.80 4.31 -6.55
N GLN A 107 -3.59 4.59 -5.49
CA GLN A 107 -4.91 4.00 -5.32
C GLN A 107 -5.85 4.37 -6.47
N LEU A 108 -5.90 5.65 -6.87
CA LEU A 108 -6.74 6.14 -7.96
C LEU A 108 -6.38 5.44 -9.27
N VAL A 109 -5.09 5.43 -9.63
CA VAL A 109 -4.56 4.80 -10.84
C VAL A 109 -4.90 3.31 -10.91
N VAL A 110 -4.68 2.57 -9.83
CA VAL A 110 -4.99 1.13 -9.79
C VAL A 110 -6.51 0.90 -9.87
N THR A 111 -7.30 1.74 -9.21
CA THR A 111 -8.77 1.66 -9.25
C THR A 111 -9.30 1.92 -10.66
N GLU A 112 -8.84 2.95 -11.34
CA GLU A 112 -9.22 3.23 -12.73
C GLU A 112 -8.81 2.12 -13.69
N ALA A 113 -7.58 1.62 -13.55
CA ALA A 113 -7.10 0.48 -14.31
C ALA A 113 -7.98 -0.76 -14.08
N SER A 114 -8.41 -1.00 -12.83
CA SER A 114 -9.31 -2.11 -12.48
C SER A 114 -10.68 -1.98 -13.16
N VAL A 115 -11.28 -0.79 -13.15
CA VAL A 115 -12.58 -0.55 -13.78
C VAL A 115 -12.48 -0.75 -15.29
N PHE A 116 -11.42 -0.23 -15.91
CA PHE A 116 -11.17 -0.43 -17.32
C PHE A 116 -10.98 -1.91 -17.67
N CYS A 117 -10.13 -2.64 -16.95
CA CYS A 117 -9.83 -4.03 -17.26
C CYS A 117 -10.97 -5.01 -16.98
N THR A 118 -11.92 -4.63 -16.13
CA THR A 118 -13.10 -5.47 -15.81
C THR A 118 -14.33 -5.10 -16.63
N THR A 119 -14.50 -3.82 -17.00
CA THR A 119 -15.72 -3.34 -17.67
C THR A 119 -15.50 -2.81 -19.09
N GLY A 120 -14.25 -2.55 -19.48
CA GLY A 120 -13.90 -1.91 -20.75
C GLY A 120 -14.21 -0.41 -20.82
N ARG A 121 -14.57 0.24 -19.71
CA ARG A 121 -14.90 1.67 -19.64
C ARG A 121 -13.80 2.48 -18.96
N GLU A 122 -13.55 3.67 -19.51
CA GLU A 122 -12.81 4.75 -18.84
C GLU A 122 -13.70 5.40 -17.77
N MET A 123 -13.10 5.87 -16.66
CA MET A 123 -13.79 6.68 -15.63
C MET A 123 -13.54 8.17 -15.82
#